data_AF-A0A9D4HE92-F1
#
_entry.id   AF-A0A9D4HE92-F1
#
_cell.length_a   1.000
_cell.length_b   1.000
_cell.length_c   1.000
_cell.angle_alpha   90.00
_cell.angle_beta   90.00
_cell.angle_gamma   90.00
#
_symmetry.space_group_name_H-M   'P 1'
#
loop_
_entity.id
_entity.type
_entity.pdbx_description
1 polymer ?
#
loop_
_entity_poly.entity_id
_entity_poly.type
_entity_poly.pdbx_seq_one_letter_code
_entity_poly.pdbx_strand_id
1 'polypeptide(L)'
;MTGETTYVLLASPMIRTNSRQWPWQKKTVLMLNDKLGMQLETKDIDIAHRLGKYVENKCRPVIVKLVRRQTRIEIMKRANRLKNTGIFINEDLTKTNAEVLASLRLKEPELVEKAWSRDGKLFVRYRGQDRNELVTCDKYKLWLAKAWPNKKHVTNNTTYARKVSNGSSSRSTNRT
;
A
#
# COMPACT_ATOMS: atom_id res chain seq x y z
N MET A 1 16.10 3.00 -24.18
CA MET A 1 15.04 2.14 -23.60
C MET A 1 15.04 2.34 -22.09
N THR A 2 14.25 3.29 -21.59
CA THR A 2 14.13 3.56 -20.14
C THR A 2 13.30 2.44 -19.51
N GLY A 3 13.98 1.42 -19.00
CA GLY A 3 13.35 0.36 -18.22
C GLY A 3 12.82 0.93 -16.92
N GLU A 4 11.57 1.40 -16.93
CA GLU A 4 10.85 1.81 -15.71
C GLU A 4 10.70 0.58 -14.80
N THR A 5 11.69 0.41 -13.93
CA THR A 5 11.68 -0.59 -12.86
C THR A 5 10.53 -0.25 -11.94
N THR A 6 9.50 -1.11 -11.91
CA THR A 6 8.40 -0.90 -10.99
C THR A 6 8.50 -1.81 -9.78
N TYR A 7 8.47 -1.18 -8.61
CA TYR A 7 8.29 -1.86 -7.35
C TYR A 7 6.83 -1.82 -6.89
N VAL A 8 6.40 -2.93 -6.30
CA VAL A 8 5.11 -3.07 -5.65
C VAL A 8 5.35 -3.38 -4.17
N LEU A 9 4.74 -2.60 -3.29
CA LEU A 9 4.77 -2.80 -1.84
C LEU A 9 3.63 -3.73 -1.43
N LEU A 10 3.98 -4.93 -0.98
CA LEU A 10 3.06 -5.89 -0.40
C LEU A 10 3.15 -5.80 1.12
N ALA A 11 2.07 -5.36 1.77
CA ALA A 11 1.93 -5.45 3.21
C ALA A 11 1.16 -6.73 3.56
N SER A 12 1.85 -7.80 3.95
CA SER A 12 1.22 -9.07 4.39
C SER A 12 1.13 -9.17 5.92
N PRO A 13 0.07 -9.81 6.47
CA PRO A 13 0.02 -10.22 7.87
C PRO A 13 1.06 -11.30 8.16
N MET A 14 1.37 -11.41 9.45
CA MET A 14 2.54 -12.04 10.06
C MET A 14 2.76 -13.51 9.64
N ILE A 15 3.67 -13.76 8.69
CA ILE A 15 4.21 -15.12 8.45
C ILE A 15 5.36 -15.36 9.43
N ARG A 16 5.07 -16.01 10.56
CA ARG A 16 6.09 -16.54 11.50
C ARG A 16 6.75 -17.77 10.88
N THR A 17 7.87 -17.60 10.19
CA THR A 17 8.77 -18.71 9.85
C THR A 17 10.20 -18.29 10.11
N ASN A 18 10.90 -19.05 10.95
CA ASN A 18 12.27 -18.80 11.38
C ASN A 18 13.33 -19.23 10.33
N SER A 19 12.98 -19.22 9.04
CA SER A 19 13.90 -19.63 7.97
C SER A 19 14.45 -18.41 7.25
N ARG A 20 15.75 -18.17 7.48
CA ARG A 20 16.64 -17.23 6.77
C ARG A 20 16.80 -17.57 5.27
N GLN A 21 16.03 -18.55 4.77
CA GLN A 21 16.30 -19.31 3.57
C GLN A 21 14.99 -19.70 2.87
N TRP A 22 14.15 -18.71 2.56
CA TRP A 22 13.08 -18.88 1.58
C TRP A 22 13.06 -17.66 0.67
N PRO A 23 13.15 -17.82 -0.68
CA PRO A 23 13.08 -16.69 -1.58
C PRO A 23 11.74 -15.98 -1.40
N TRP A 24 11.75 -14.70 -1.03
CA TRP A 24 10.52 -13.90 -0.89
C TRP A 24 9.70 -13.88 -2.18
N GLN A 25 10.34 -14.16 -3.32
CA GLN A 25 9.70 -14.40 -4.61
C GLN A 25 8.65 -15.51 -4.52
N LYS A 26 9.00 -16.69 -4.00
CA LYS A 26 8.06 -17.82 -3.91
C LYS A 26 6.88 -17.54 -2.99
N LYS A 27 7.11 -16.88 -1.83
CA LYS A 27 6.02 -16.43 -0.94
C LYS A 27 5.10 -15.41 -1.63
N THR A 28 5.69 -14.47 -2.38
CA THR A 28 4.94 -13.46 -3.12
C THR A 28 4.07 -14.11 -4.19
N VAL A 29 4.63 -15.01 -5.00
CA VAL A 29 3.88 -15.76 -6.02
C VAL A 29 2.69 -16.51 -5.42
N LEU A 30 2.92 -17.27 -4.34
CA LEU A 30 1.85 -18.01 -3.67
C LEU A 30 0.72 -17.08 -3.20
N MET A 31 1.07 -15.95 -2.57
CA MET A 31 0.09 -14.98 -2.09
C MET A 31 -0.69 -14.33 -3.25
N LEU A 32 0.00 -13.92 -4.32
CA LEU A 32 -0.65 -13.31 -5.48
C LEU A 32 -1.55 -14.30 -6.21
N ASN A 33 -1.14 -15.55 -6.36
CA ASN A 33 -1.96 -16.57 -7.01
C ASN A 33 -3.19 -16.91 -6.15
N ASP A 34 -3.02 -17.12 -4.85
CA ASP A 34 -4.10 -17.42 -3.90
C ASP A 34 -5.11 -16.27 -3.78
N LYS A 35 -4.64 -15.05 -3.53
CA LYS A 35 -5.52 -13.91 -3.23
C LYS A 35 -6.02 -13.15 -4.45
N LEU A 36 -5.27 -13.13 -5.54
CA LEU A 36 -5.66 -12.41 -6.75
C LEU A 36 -6.15 -13.33 -7.87
N GLY A 37 -6.01 -14.66 -7.75
CA GLY A 37 -6.39 -15.61 -8.80
C GLY A 37 -5.51 -15.47 -10.05
N MET A 38 -4.21 -15.26 -9.84
CA MET A 38 -3.21 -15.16 -10.92
C MET A 38 -2.47 -16.48 -11.10
N GLN A 39 -1.77 -16.60 -12.23
CA GLN A 39 -0.90 -17.74 -12.54
C GLN A 39 0.53 -17.21 -12.76
N LEU A 40 1.15 -16.73 -11.68
CA LEU A 40 2.53 -16.26 -11.69
C LEU A 40 3.48 -17.38 -11.30
N GLU A 41 4.70 -17.29 -11.82
CA GLU A 41 5.84 -18.13 -11.43
C GLU A 41 6.94 -17.28 -10.79
N THR A 42 7.92 -17.92 -10.16
CA THR A 42 9.06 -17.21 -9.56
C THR A 42 9.87 -16.42 -10.58
N LYS A 43 9.88 -16.83 -11.86
CA LYS A 43 10.55 -16.13 -12.96
C LYS A 43 9.89 -14.80 -13.33
N ASP A 44 8.64 -14.55 -12.92
CA ASP A 44 7.98 -13.25 -13.15
C ASP A 44 8.41 -12.19 -12.14
N ILE A 45 9.12 -12.60 -11.08
CA ILE A 45 9.66 -11.74 -10.04
C ILE A 45 11.18 -11.72 -10.15
N ASP A 46 11.72 -10.53 -10.38
CA ASP A 46 13.17 -10.31 -10.40
C ASP A 46 13.71 -10.31 -8.96
N ILE A 47 13.19 -9.41 -8.12
CA ILE A 47 13.65 -9.22 -6.74
C ILE A 47 12.45 -9.16 -5.81
N ALA A 48 12.55 -9.81 -4.66
CA ALA A 48 11.64 -9.58 -3.55
C ALA A 48 12.42 -9.55 -2.23
N HIS A 49 12.24 -8.50 -1.43
CA HIS A 49 12.87 -8.41 -0.11
C HIS A 49 12.04 -7.57 0.86
N ARG A 50 12.31 -7.75 2.16
CA ARG A 50 11.64 -7.00 3.24
C ARG A 50 12.28 -5.64 3.41
N LEU A 51 11.47 -4.61 3.63
CA LEU A 51 11.95 -3.27 3.96
C LEU A 51 11.99 -3.04 5.49
N GLY A 52 12.95 -2.24 5.93
CA GLY A 52 13.06 -1.76 7.31
C GLY A 52 13.56 -2.79 8.34
N LYS A 53 13.85 -2.27 9.53
CA LYS A 53 14.31 -3.08 10.68
C LYS A 53 13.20 -3.99 11.17
N TYR A 54 13.58 -5.20 11.61
CA TYR A 54 12.65 -6.10 12.27
C TYR A 54 12.23 -5.49 13.61
N VAL A 55 10.92 -5.53 13.88
CA VAL A 55 10.33 -5.12 15.15
C VAL A 55 9.31 -6.20 15.50
N GLU A 56 9.35 -6.65 16.76
CA GLU A 56 8.43 -7.65 17.25
C GLU A 56 6.97 -7.19 17.09
N ASN A 57 6.07 -8.11 16.76
CA ASN A 57 4.65 -7.85 16.51
C ASN A 57 4.32 -6.84 15.39
N LYS A 58 5.30 -6.46 14.56
CA LYS A 58 5.09 -5.57 13.41
C LYS A 58 5.41 -6.26 12.10
N CYS A 59 4.45 -6.23 11.17
CA CYS A 59 4.68 -6.68 9.81
C CYS A 59 5.55 -5.65 9.06
N ARG A 60 6.61 -6.12 8.42
CA ARG A 60 7.41 -5.33 7.47
C ARG A 60 6.79 -5.45 6.07
N PRO A 61 6.80 -4.41 5.25
CA PRO A 61 6.40 -4.55 3.85
C PRO A 61 7.47 -5.34 3.07
N VAL A 62 7.03 -6.02 2.01
CA VAL A 62 7.89 -6.63 1.00
C VAL A 62 7.87 -5.71 -0.22
N ILE A 63 9.04 -5.32 -0.69
CA ILE A 63 9.18 -4.66 -1.98
C ILE A 63 9.46 -5.72 -3.05
N VAL A 64 8.74 -5.64 -4.15
CA VAL A 64 8.78 -6.63 -5.24
C VAL A 64 9.05 -5.93 -6.55
N LYS A 65 10.16 -6.28 -7.20
CA LYS A 65 10.49 -5.91 -8.58
C LYS A 65 9.98 -7.00 -9.51
N LEU A 66 9.09 -6.64 -10.43
CA LEU A 66 8.53 -7.53 -11.42
C LEU A 66 9.33 -7.44 -12.72
N VAL A 67 9.43 -8.56 -13.44
CA VAL A 67 10.14 -8.61 -14.74
C VAL A 67 9.37 -7.84 -15.82
N ARG A 68 8.04 -7.95 -15.80
CA ARG A 68 7.16 -7.36 -16.83
C ARG A 68 6.27 -6.27 -16.24
N ARG A 69 6.24 -5.10 -16.89
CA ARG A 69 5.31 -4.01 -16.56
C ARG A 69 3.85 -4.45 -16.65
N GLN A 70 3.50 -5.28 -17.63
CA GLN A 70 2.13 -5.76 -17.81
C GLN A 70 1.64 -6.57 -16.58
N THR A 71 2.52 -7.40 -16.01
CA THR A 71 2.22 -8.17 -14.79
C THR A 71 1.91 -7.23 -13.63
N ARG A 72 2.68 -6.15 -13.47
CA ARG A 72 2.42 -5.13 -12.44
C ARG A 72 1.08 -4.45 -12.64
N ILE A 73 0.75 -4.01 -13.86
CA ILE A 73 -0.55 -3.40 -14.18
C ILE A 73 -1.69 -4.34 -13.78
N GLU A 74 -1.53 -5.62 -14.09
CA GLU A 74 -2.54 -6.62 -13.84
C GLU A 74 -2.72 -6.94 -12.34
N ILE A 75 -1.63 -7.00 -11.57
CA ILE A 75 -1.67 -7.08 -10.11
C ILE A 75 -2.42 -5.87 -9.53
N MET A 76 -2.10 -4.66 -9.99
CA MET A 76 -2.73 -3.43 -9.49
C MET A 76 -4.23 -3.38 -9.78
N LYS A 77 -4.68 -3.86 -10.96
CA LYS A 77 -6.10 -3.97 -11.28
C LYS A 77 -6.87 -4.89 -10.32
N ARG A 78 -6.24 -5.99 -9.90
CA ARG A 78 -6.84 -7.00 -9.01
C ARG A 78 -6.65 -6.69 -7.52
N ALA A 79 -5.86 -5.69 -7.15
CA ALA A 79 -5.58 -5.34 -5.76
C ALA A 79 -6.83 -5.04 -4.93
N ASN A 80 -7.94 -4.63 -5.56
CA ASN A 80 -9.24 -4.45 -4.90
C ASN A 80 -9.80 -5.75 -4.28
N ARG A 81 -9.39 -6.93 -4.75
CA ARG A 81 -9.76 -8.24 -4.18
C ARG A 81 -9.21 -8.45 -2.77
N LEU A 82 -8.21 -7.66 -2.37
CA LEU A 82 -7.58 -7.73 -1.05
C LEU A 82 -8.32 -6.92 0.02
N LYS A 83 -9.40 -6.23 -0.33
CA LYS A 83 -10.25 -5.56 0.67
C LYS A 83 -10.66 -6.56 1.75
N ASN A 84 -10.63 -6.13 3.00
CA ASN A 84 -10.95 -6.92 4.20
C ASN A 84 -10.02 -8.10 4.51
N THR A 85 -8.93 -8.29 3.74
CA THR A 85 -7.91 -9.33 4.05
C THR A 85 -6.82 -8.85 5.01
N GLY A 86 -6.74 -7.54 5.26
CA GLY A 86 -5.62 -6.91 5.96
C GLY A 86 -4.32 -6.84 5.14
N ILE A 87 -4.37 -7.23 3.85
CA ILE A 87 -3.26 -7.14 2.90
C ILE A 87 -3.47 -5.93 1.97
N PHE A 88 -2.39 -5.18 1.71
CA PHE A 88 -2.42 -4.07 0.77
C PHE A 88 -1.30 -4.19 -0.25
N ILE A 89 -1.60 -3.72 -1.46
CA ILE A 89 -0.69 -3.63 -2.59
C ILE A 89 -0.67 -2.18 -3.03
N ASN A 90 0.50 -1.54 -2.92
CA ASN A 90 0.70 -0.17 -3.35
C ASN A 90 1.87 -0.09 -4.35
N GLU A 91 1.86 0.94 -5.18
CA GLU A 91 3.02 1.31 -5.98
C GLU A 91 4.11 1.88 -5.08
N ASP A 92 5.36 1.61 -5.40
CA ASP A 92 6.48 2.32 -4.81
C ASP A 92 6.64 3.67 -5.54
N LEU A 93 6.27 4.73 -4.85
CA LEU A 93 6.33 6.08 -5.37
C LEU A 93 7.60 6.76 -4.89
N THR A 94 8.12 7.69 -5.69
CA THR A 94 9.15 8.62 -5.21
C THR A 94 8.62 9.37 -3.98
N LYS A 95 9.53 9.78 -3.09
CA LYS A 95 9.18 10.53 -1.87
C LYS A 95 8.25 11.70 -2.19
N THR A 96 8.60 12.50 -3.22
CA THR A 96 7.78 13.63 -3.67
C THR A 96 6.38 13.20 -4.12
N ASN A 97 6.27 12.15 -4.94
CA ASN A 97 4.96 11.67 -5.40
C ASN A 97 4.12 11.13 -4.24
N ALA A 98 4.74 10.42 -3.30
CA ALA A 98 4.06 9.93 -2.10
C ALA A 98 3.55 11.08 -1.22
N GLU A 99 4.35 12.14 -1.03
CA GLU A 99 3.98 13.33 -0.26
C GLU A 99 2.87 14.14 -0.93
N VAL A 100 2.92 14.32 -2.26
CA VAL A 100 1.86 14.98 -3.03
C VAL A 100 0.57 14.16 -2.96
N LEU A 101 0.64 12.83 -3.13
CA LEU A 101 -0.52 11.95 -3.01
C LEU A 101 -1.13 11.99 -1.61
N ALA A 102 -0.30 12.02 -0.56
CA ALA A 102 -0.78 12.20 0.81
C ALA A 102 -1.42 13.58 1.01
N SER A 103 -0.83 14.64 0.45
CA SER A 103 -1.36 16.00 0.51
C SER A 103 -2.73 16.11 -0.15
N LEU A 104 -2.90 15.54 -1.34
CA LEU A 104 -4.17 15.46 -2.07
C LEU A 104 -5.26 14.79 -1.24
N ARG A 105 -4.92 13.71 -0.52
CA ARG A 105 -5.89 12.93 0.26
C ARG A 105 -6.27 13.58 1.59
N LEU A 106 -5.35 14.32 2.20
CA LEU A 106 -5.45 14.69 3.62
C LEU A 106 -5.64 16.20 3.85
N LYS A 107 -5.12 17.06 2.97
CA LYS A 107 -5.15 18.51 3.22
C LYS A 107 -6.47 19.17 2.85
N GLU A 108 -7.20 18.62 1.87
CA GLU A 108 -8.42 19.22 1.33
C GLU A 108 -9.55 18.17 1.14
N PRO A 109 -10.03 17.51 2.22
CA PRO A 109 -11.03 16.43 2.12
C PRO A 109 -12.41 16.89 1.60
N GLU A 110 -12.72 18.18 1.74
CA GLU A 110 -13.94 18.81 1.23
C GLU A 110 -13.87 19.09 -0.27
N LEU A 111 -12.67 19.25 -0.83
CA LEU A 111 -12.47 19.51 -2.26
C LEU A 111 -12.19 18.22 -3.02
N VAL A 112 -11.34 17.35 -2.45
CA VAL A 112 -10.87 16.13 -3.10
C VAL A 112 -11.78 14.97 -2.73
N GLU A 113 -12.43 14.38 -3.73
CA GLU A 113 -13.21 13.17 -3.52
C GLU A 113 -12.31 11.94 -3.45
N LYS A 114 -11.36 11.81 -4.40
CA LYS A 114 -10.44 10.67 -4.49
C LYS A 114 -9.11 11.11 -5.07
N ALA A 115 -8.03 10.49 -4.61
CA ALA A 115 -6.72 10.61 -5.23
C ALA A 115 -5.99 9.25 -5.21
N TRP A 116 -5.36 8.89 -6.31
CA TRP A 116 -4.65 7.62 -6.49
C TRP A 116 -3.47 7.79 -7.42
N SER A 117 -2.56 6.83 -7.38
CA SER A 117 -1.49 6.72 -8.35
C SER A 117 -1.80 5.62 -9.35
N ARG A 118 -1.31 5.79 -10.57
CA ARG A 118 -1.23 4.73 -11.56
C ARG A 118 0.01 4.97 -12.38
N ASP A 119 0.89 3.99 -12.36
CA ASP A 119 2.09 3.98 -13.17
C ASP A 119 3.03 5.16 -12.87
N GLY A 120 3.20 5.46 -11.59
CA GLY A 120 4.01 6.59 -11.12
C GLY A 120 3.38 7.97 -11.33
N LYS A 121 2.27 8.05 -12.08
CA LYS A 121 1.48 9.28 -12.27
C LYS A 121 0.42 9.41 -11.19
N LEU A 122 0.11 10.65 -10.81
CA LEU A 122 -0.86 10.96 -9.77
C LEU A 122 -2.15 11.47 -10.41
N PHE A 123 -3.28 10.98 -9.92
CA PHE A 123 -4.60 11.37 -10.39
C PHE A 123 -5.44 11.86 -9.21
N VAL A 124 -6.29 12.84 -9.48
CA VAL A 124 -7.24 13.40 -8.52
C VAL A 124 -8.63 13.46 -9.16
N ARG A 125 -9.66 13.22 -8.35
CA ARG A 125 -11.05 13.50 -8.67
C ARG A 125 -11.58 14.46 -7.61
N TYR A 126 -12.03 15.62 -8.06
CA TYR A 126 -12.63 16.63 -7.20
C TYR A 126 -14.10 16.35 -6.96
N ARG A 127 -14.63 16.75 -5.81
CA ARG A 127 -16.07 16.65 -5.53
C ARG A 127 -16.83 17.54 -6.51
N GLY A 128 -17.93 17.01 -7.05
CA GLY A 128 -18.74 17.72 -8.05
C GLY A 128 -18.15 17.72 -9.47
N GLN A 129 -17.05 17.02 -9.71
CA GLN A 129 -16.50 16.81 -11.05
C GLN A 129 -16.51 15.33 -11.44
N ASP A 130 -16.98 15.04 -12.65
CA ASP A 130 -17.01 13.66 -13.17
C ASP A 130 -15.66 13.21 -13.75
N ARG A 131 -14.80 14.16 -14.14
CA ARG A 131 -13.52 13.88 -14.79
C ARG A 131 -12.39 13.74 -13.78
N ASN A 132 -11.52 12.76 -14.03
CA ASN A 132 -10.28 12.57 -13.31
C ASN A 132 -9.20 13.47 -13.92
N GLU A 133 -8.44 14.18 -13.10
CA GLU A 133 -7.35 15.05 -13.52
C GLU A 133 -5.98 14.41 -13.24
N LEU A 134 -5.06 14.50 -14.21
CA LEU A 134 -3.64 14.18 -14.02
C LEU A 134 -2.96 15.34 -13.27
N VAL A 135 -2.35 15.04 -12.13
CA VAL A 135 -1.57 16.03 -11.37
C VAL A 135 -0.17 16.10 -11.97
N THR A 136 0.09 17.16 -12.74
CA THR A 136 1.40 17.43 -13.33
C THR A 136 2.39 17.93 -12.29
N CYS A 137 3.69 17.75 -12.56
CA CYS A 137 4.77 18.16 -11.66
C CYS A 137 4.71 19.65 -11.30
N ASP A 138 4.25 20.52 -12.21
CA ASP A 138 4.13 21.96 -11.97
C ASP A 138 3.17 22.28 -10.81
N LYS A 139 2.15 21.44 -10.63
CA LYS A 139 1.16 21.56 -9.56
C LYS A 139 1.65 21.00 -8.22
N TYR A 140 2.79 20.32 -8.17
CA TYR A 140 3.27 19.69 -6.93
C TYR A 140 3.56 20.73 -5.86
N LYS A 141 4.17 21.86 -6.23
CA LYS A 141 4.49 22.95 -5.31
C LYS A 141 3.23 23.45 -4.59
N LEU A 142 2.11 23.55 -5.30
CA LEU A 142 0.82 23.98 -4.74
C LEU A 142 0.35 23.01 -3.63
N TRP A 143 0.45 21.71 -3.86
CA TRP A 143 0.00 20.70 -2.90
C TRP A 143 0.94 20.54 -1.71
N LEU A 144 2.25 20.65 -1.95
CA LEU A 144 3.26 20.57 -0.90
C LEU A 144 3.17 21.78 0.03
N ALA A 145 2.92 22.98 -0.50
CA ALA A 145 2.84 24.22 0.28
C ALA A 145 1.60 24.32 1.20
N LYS A 146 0.52 23.59 0.92
CA LYS A 146 -0.69 23.60 1.78
C LYS A 146 -0.38 23.14 3.20
N ALA A 147 -1.02 23.74 4.20
CA ALA A 147 -0.87 23.33 5.60
C ALA A 147 -1.44 21.92 5.82
N TRP A 148 -0.80 21.15 6.72
CA TRP A 148 -1.36 19.89 7.17
C TRP A 148 -2.54 20.14 8.11
N PRO A 149 -3.64 19.37 8.00
CA PRO A 149 -4.78 19.52 8.90
C PRO A 149 -4.34 19.26 10.35
N ASN A 150 -4.89 20.04 11.28
CA ASN A 150 -4.66 19.80 12.70
C ASN A 150 -5.14 18.38 13.08
N LYS A 151 -4.32 17.67 13.86
CA LYS A 151 -4.53 16.25 14.26
C LYS A 151 -5.88 15.95 14.94
N LYS A 152 -6.66 16.98 15.28
CA LYS A 152 -7.94 16.89 16.01
C LYS A 152 -9.14 16.45 15.16
N HIS A 153 -9.03 16.38 13.82
CA HIS A 153 -10.14 15.99 12.93
C HIS A 153 -9.90 14.73 12.10
N VAL A 154 -9.00 13.83 12.52
CA VAL A 154 -8.95 12.48 11.94
C VAL A 154 -10.01 11.60 12.61
N THR A 155 -11.28 11.95 12.43
CA THR A 155 -12.42 11.11 12.80
C THR A 155 -12.68 10.08 11.69
N ASN A 156 -12.33 8.84 12.01
CA ASN A 156 -13.00 7.58 11.62
C ASN A 156 -13.13 7.16 10.14
N ASN A 157 -12.61 7.89 9.15
CA ASN A 157 -12.67 7.46 7.74
C ASN A 157 -11.36 6.92 7.14
N THR A 158 -10.40 6.54 7.97
CA THR A 158 -9.36 5.57 7.55
C THR A 158 -9.84 4.18 7.91
N THR A 159 -10.46 3.48 6.97
CA THR A 159 -10.92 2.08 7.11
C THR A 159 -9.78 1.08 7.42
N TYR A 160 -8.53 1.55 7.56
CA TYR A 160 -7.35 0.69 7.66
C TYR A 160 -6.41 0.96 8.85
N ALA A 161 -6.81 1.76 9.83
CA ALA A 161 -5.94 2.05 10.97
C ALA A 161 -6.68 2.24 12.31
N ARG A 162 -7.52 1.29 12.74
CA ARG A 162 -7.86 1.07 14.16
C ARG A 162 -8.79 -0.15 14.36
N LYS A 163 -8.25 -1.37 14.45
CA LYS A 163 -8.91 -2.51 15.14
C LYS A 163 -7.85 -3.53 15.58
N VAL A 164 -6.90 -3.11 16.41
CA VAL A 164 -6.04 -4.04 17.18
C VAL A 164 -5.74 -3.42 18.55
N SER A 165 -6.77 -3.27 19.37
CA SER A 165 -6.68 -3.29 20.84
C SER A 165 -8.04 -2.89 21.42
N ASN A 166 -8.78 -3.87 21.90
CA ASN A 166 -9.62 -3.82 23.10
C ASN A 166 -10.33 -5.17 23.20
N GLY A 167 -9.57 -6.17 23.66
CA GLY A 167 -10.10 -7.40 24.23
C GLY A 167 -9.52 -7.52 25.63
N SER A 168 -10.14 -6.84 26.58
CA SER A 168 -9.94 -7.07 28.01
C SER A 168 -10.39 -8.49 28.33
N SER A 169 -9.43 -9.41 28.45
CA SER A 169 -9.67 -10.73 29.03
C SER A 169 -9.41 -10.64 30.53
N SER A 170 -10.49 -10.61 31.31
CA SER A 170 -10.48 -10.83 32.74
C SER A 170 -10.01 -12.27 33.02
N ARG A 171 -8.84 -12.42 33.63
CA ARG A 171 -8.35 -13.74 34.08
C ARG A 171 -8.58 -13.85 35.59
N SER A 172 -9.65 -14.54 35.98
CA SER A 172 -9.91 -14.95 37.35
C SER A 172 -8.84 -15.97 37.77
N THR A 173 -8.08 -15.65 38.81
CA THR A 173 -7.21 -16.60 39.49
C THR A 173 -8.03 -17.38 40.51
N ASN A 174 -8.42 -18.61 40.19
CA ASN A 174 -8.81 -19.57 41.22
C ASN A 174 -7.53 -20.21 41.77
N ARG A 175 -7.34 -20.01 43.08
CA ARG A 175 -6.29 -20.58 43.90
C ARG A 175 -6.91 -21.75 44.67
N THR A 176 -6.35 -22.93 44.50
CA THR A 176 -6.49 -24.10 45.37
C THR A 176 -5.13 -24.77 45.41
#